data_AF-A0AAW1Y9A1-F1
#
_entry.id   AF-A0AAW1Y9A1-F1
#
_cell.length_a   1.000
_cell.length_b   1.000
_cell.length_c   1.000
_cell.angle_alpha   90.00
_cell.angle_beta   90.00
_cell.angle_gamma   90.00
#
_symmetry.space_group_name_H-M   'P 1'
#
loop_
_entity.id
_entity.type
_entity.pdbx_description
1 polymer ?
#
loop_
_entity_poly.entity_id
_entity_poly.type
_entity_poly.pdbx_seq_one_letter_code
_entity_poly.pdbx_strand_id
1 'polypeptide(L)'
;MAKSLALSLCLLVLFHGCLAYHQQSQSSQRWENKCQINQLQAREPDNRIETEAGRIESWDYNQDDFQCAGVAVQRITIERNGLHLPSYINTPRIVYVVQGRGHLGMVFPGCPETFEESEQSEEEQQGQQQPWQGQQGQQGRRQGQQGQQGQQGSYEQIEQIDRHQRVRRVKEGDVIAIPAGVTTWSHNDGDQSLVFVSLIDINNELNQLDQIPRRFYLAGNPQDEFQQQGQIQGRQQGRGQQGQQGGRQKGQQGRGQQENNNNMFAGFDTQLLADALNIDQQTAQQLQGQNDNRPQIVRVQGRFDFVQPPQSQREERQMQGQQRQQGQNGLEELFCHMKIKQNIGKPSTADVYSPQAGRISTLNGFSMPILRHLRLSAERGFFYNNAIYSPHWNLNAHEIYYIIRGSARVQIVNDNGDAIMDEEVRQGQLFIVPQNHAVLQKAMNNGYEYIAFKTEDNAIINTMAGRTSVLRALPDVVLANAYQMGREQARNLKYNRQETVALSSSRSSSQSRRSWWAIA
;
A
#
# COMPACT_ATOMS: atom_id res chain seq x y z
N MET A 1 21.43 -55.62 6.26
CA MET A 1 20.43 -54.51 6.28
C MET A 1 21.06 -53.13 6.51
N ALA A 2 22.06 -52.95 7.37
CA ALA A 2 22.68 -51.62 7.61
C ALA A 2 23.39 -50.98 6.40
N LYS A 3 24.01 -51.79 5.51
CA LYS A 3 24.73 -51.27 4.33
C LYS A 3 23.81 -50.69 3.24
N SER A 4 22.60 -51.23 3.10
CA SER A 4 21.61 -50.75 2.13
C SER A 4 20.95 -49.44 2.56
N LEU A 5 20.81 -49.23 3.88
CA LEU A 5 20.25 -48.00 4.46
C LEU A 5 21.21 -46.81 4.32
N ALA A 6 22.53 -47.04 4.50
CA ALA A 6 23.53 -46.00 4.31
C ALA A 6 23.63 -45.51 2.85
N LEU A 7 23.48 -46.42 1.88
CA LEU A 7 23.47 -46.07 0.46
C LEU A 7 22.23 -45.26 0.06
N SER A 8 21.07 -45.61 0.61
CA SER A 8 19.82 -44.87 0.38
C SER A 8 19.85 -43.47 1.00
N LEU A 9 20.47 -43.32 2.18
CA LEU A 9 20.62 -42.02 2.84
C LEU A 9 21.61 -41.10 2.08
N CYS A 10 22.73 -41.66 1.58
CA CYS A 10 23.68 -40.91 0.75
C CYS A 10 23.07 -40.46 -0.59
N LEU A 11 22.24 -41.30 -1.22
CA LEU A 11 21.52 -40.93 -2.44
C LEU A 11 20.52 -39.79 -2.18
N LEU A 12 19.78 -39.82 -1.07
CA LEU A 12 18.86 -38.73 -0.70
C LEU A 12 19.59 -37.40 -0.46
N VAL A 13 20.74 -37.42 0.22
CA VAL A 13 21.55 -36.20 0.46
C VAL A 13 22.15 -35.66 -0.84
N LEU A 14 22.60 -36.52 -1.76
CA LEU A 14 23.13 -36.08 -3.06
C LEU A 14 22.02 -35.56 -3.99
N PHE A 15 20.84 -36.18 -4.00
CA PHE A 15 19.71 -35.69 -4.80
C PHE A 15 19.12 -34.38 -4.24
N HIS A 16 19.05 -34.19 -2.91
CA HIS A 16 18.67 -32.90 -2.31
C HIS A 16 19.76 -31.82 -2.47
N GLY A 17 21.04 -32.20 -2.39
CA GLY A 17 22.16 -31.28 -2.65
C GLY A 17 22.22 -30.80 -4.11
N CYS A 18 21.96 -31.68 -5.08
CA CYS A 18 21.92 -31.32 -6.49
C CYS A 18 20.70 -30.48 -6.87
N LEU A 19 19.53 -30.72 -6.26
CA LEU A 19 18.34 -29.88 -6.46
C LEU A 19 18.52 -28.49 -5.85
N ALA A 20 19.13 -28.39 -4.66
CA ALA A 20 19.48 -27.10 -4.05
C ALA A 20 20.54 -26.33 -4.88
N TYR A 21 21.54 -27.03 -5.43
CA TYR A 21 22.56 -26.42 -6.29
C TYR A 21 22.00 -25.96 -7.64
N HIS A 22 21.06 -26.70 -8.23
CA HIS A 22 20.44 -26.32 -9.51
C HIS A 22 19.43 -25.15 -9.35
N GLN A 23 18.83 -25.00 -8.17
CA GLN A 23 18.01 -23.85 -7.80
C GLN A 23 18.87 -22.60 -7.50
N GLN A 24 20.11 -22.80 -7.03
CA GLN A 24 21.11 -21.74 -6.78
C GLN A 24 21.88 -21.31 -8.05
N SER A 25 22.02 -22.18 -9.06
CA SER A 25 22.60 -21.83 -10.36
C SER A 25 21.63 -21.06 -11.27
N GLN A 26 20.31 -21.28 -11.15
CA GLN A 26 19.31 -20.46 -11.84
C GLN A 26 19.12 -19.07 -11.19
N SER A 27 19.34 -18.94 -9.87
CA SER A 27 19.28 -17.62 -9.23
C SER A 27 20.49 -16.76 -9.58
N SER A 28 21.68 -17.34 -9.78
CA SER A 28 22.89 -16.60 -10.15
C SER A 28 22.88 -16.03 -11.57
N GLN A 29 22.18 -16.67 -12.52
CA GLN A 29 21.94 -16.09 -13.86
C GLN A 29 20.87 -14.99 -13.87
N ARG A 30 20.00 -14.90 -12.84
CA ARG A 30 18.87 -13.96 -12.77
C ARG A 30 19.29 -12.50 -12.49
N TRP A 31 20.51 -12.31 -12.00
CA TRP A 31 21.05 -11.01 -11.56
C TRP A 31 22.22 -10.51 -12.41
N GLU A 32 22.61 -11.23 -13.47
CA GLU A 32 23.74 -10.84 -14.30
C GLU A 32 23.45 -9.46 -14.92
N ASN A 33 24.17 -8.44 -14.45
CA ASN A 33 24.18 -7.05 -14.90
C ASN A 33 22.88 -6.21 -14.73
N LYS A 34 21.80 -6.73 -14.12
CA LYS A 34 20.53 -5.96 -13.96
C LYS A 34 20.67 -4.63 -13.22
N CYS A 35 21.63 -4.53 -12.30
CA CYS A 35 21.91 -3.32 -11.53
C CYS A 35 23.17 -2.57 -11.99
N GLN A 36 23.75 -2.93 -13.15
CA GLN A 36 24.83 -2.15 -13.77
C GLN A 36 24.23 -0.96 -14.52
N ILE A 37 23.81 0.05 -13.77
CA ILE A 37 23.10 1.21 -14.30
C ILE A 37 24.12 2.35 -14.47
N ASN A 38 24.24 2.84 -15.71
CA ASN A 38 25.16 3.94 -16.04
C ASN A 38 24.47 5.31 -16.01
N GLN A 39 23.13 5.34 -16.05
CA GLN A 39 22.34 6.56 -16.01
C GLN A 39 20.99 6.30 -15.35
N LEU A 40 20.63 7.16 -14.40
CA LEU A 40 19.33 7.21 -13.73
C LEU A 40 18.67 8.55 -14.02
N GLN A 41 17.35 8.60 -13.92
CA GLN A 41 16.55 9.80 -14.14
C GLN A 41 15.36 9.85 -13.18
N ALA A 42 14.94 11.07 -12.82
CA ALA A 42 13.66 11.27 -12.17
C ALA A 42 12.53 11.33 -13.21
N ARG A 43 11.43 10.61 -12.96
CA ARG A 43 10.36 10.40 -13.96
C ARG A 43 8.96 10.55 -13.39
N GLU A 44 8.07 11.07 -14.22
CA GLU A 44 6.62 11.05 -14.00
C GLU A 44 6.04 9.69 -14.44
N PRO A 45 4.77 9.38 -14.11
CA PRO A 45 4.15 8.13 -14.58
C PRO A 45 4.11 8.03 -16.10
N ASP A 46 4.37 6.84 -16.63
CA ASP A 46 4.41 6.57 -18.07
C ASP A 46 3.02 6.25 -18.64
N ASN A 47 2.14 5.64 -17.83
CA ASN A 47 0.80 5.23 -18.23
C ASN A 47 -0.26 5.88 -17.34
N ARG A 48 -1.44 6.12 -17.93
CA ARG A 48 -2.59 6.73 -17.25
C ARG A 48 -3.90 6.11 -17.74
N ILE A 49 -4.72 5.71 -16.79
CA ILE A 49 -6.07 5.17 -16.99
C ILE A 49 -7.07 6.14 -16.34
N GLU A 50 -7.93 6.74 -17.15
CA GLU A 50 -9.05 7.54 -16.67
C GLU A 50 -10.20 6.65 -16.22
N THR A 51 -10.92 7.13 -15.21
CA THR A 51 -12.07 6.41 -14.65
C THR A 51 -13.23 7.36 -14.37
N GLU A 52 -14.39 6.81 -14.00
CA GLU A 52 -15.60 7.62 -13.77
C GLU A 52 -15.43 8.63 -12.62
N ALA A 53 -14.66 8.27 -11.59
CA ALA A 53 -14.46 9.08 -10.39
C ALA A 53 -13.01 9.09 -9.92
N GLY A 54 -12.06 9.19 -10.86
CA GLY A 54 -10.64 9.19 -10.53
C GLY A 54 -9.74 8.89 -11.71
N ARG A 55 -8.49 8.57 -11.39
CA ARG A 55 -7.51 8.05 -12.35
C ARG A 55 -6.49 7.17 -11.67
N ILE A 56 -5.85 6.34 -12.47
CA ILE A 56 -4.74 5.49 -12.08
C ILE A 56 -3.56 5.75 -12.99
N GLU A 57 -2.40 5.96 -12.40
CA GLU A 57 -1.17 6.26 -13.10
C GLU A 57 -0.10 5.25 -12.67
N SER A 58 0.67 4.71 -13.61
CA SER A 58 1.71 3.72 -13.34
C SER A 58 3.02 4.08 -14.03
N TRP A 59 4.12 3.77 -13.36
CA TRP A 59 5.46 3.85 -13.94
C TRP A 59 5.78 2.52 -14.64
N ASP A 60 6.51 2.60 -15.73
CA ASP A 60 6.96 1.45 -16.50
C ASP A 60 7.95 0.62 -15.67
N TYR A 61 7.49 -0.51 -15.14
CA TYR A 61 8.31 -1.38 -14.31
C TYR A 61 9.39 -2.12 -15.12
N ASN A 62 9.39 -2.07 -16.45
CA ASN A 62 10.41 -2.70 -17.31
C ASN A 62 11.70 -1.89 -17.43
N GLN A 63 11.72 -0.68 -16.87
CA GLN A 63 12.89 0.20 -16.85
C GLN A 63 13.99 -0.39 -15.96
N ASP A 64 15.26 -0.16 -16.32
CA ASP A 64 16.42 -0.84 -15.70
C ASP A 64 16.50 -0.65 -14.17
N ASP A 65 16.18 0.53 -13.67
CA ASP A 65 16.17 0.84 -12.24
C ASP A 65 15.01 0.16 -11.48
N PHE A 66 13.83 0.07 -12.07
CA PHE A 66 12.69 -0.69 -11.52
C PHE A 66 12.97 -2.19 -11.55
N GLN A 67 13.59 -2.70 -12.62
CA GLN A 67 14.01 -4.10 -12.73
C GLN A 67 15.14 -4.45 -11.76
N CYS A 68 16.10 -3.54 -11.56
CA CYS A 68 17.15 -3.67 -10.56
C CYS A 68 16.57 -3.71 -9.15
N ALA A 69 15.69 -2.74 -8.80
CA ALA A 69 15.07 -2.67 -7.49
C ALA A 69 14.02 -3.78 -7.27
N GLY A 70 13.47 -4.37 -8.34
CA GLY A 70 12.46 -5.41 -8.24
C GLY A 70 11.10 -4.89 -7.82
N VAL A 71 10.70 -3.72 -8.32
CA VAL A 71 9.50 -3.01 -7.87
C VAL A 71 8.66 -2.49 -9.02
N ALA A 72 7.38 -2.25 -8.74
CA ALA A 72 6.48 -1.45 -9.57
C ALA A 72 5.86 -0.35 -8.71
N VAL A 73 5.47 0.77 -9.32
CA VAL A 73 4.88 1.90 -8.59
C VAL A 73 3.61 2.40 -9.29
N GLN A 74 2.63 2.76 -8.47
CA GLN A 74 1.33 3.23 -8.94
C GLN A 74 0.86 4.43 -8.11
N ARG A 75 0.29 5.43 -8.78
CA ARG A 75 -0.41 6.55 -8.16
C ARG A 75 -1.89 6.46 -8.48
N ILE A 76 -2.73 6.42 -7.45
CA ILE A 76 -4.19 6.33 -7.60
C ILE A 76 -4.79 7.62 -7.06
N THR A 77 -5.62 8.28 -7.86
CA THR A 77 -6.39 9.46 -7.47
C THR A 77 -7.87 9.11 -7.48
N ILE A 78 -8.54 9.26 -6.35
CA ILE A 78 -9.97 9.00 -6.19
C ILE A 78 -10.65 10.34 -5.94
N GLU A 79 -11.54 10.75 -6.83
CA GLU A 79 -12.33 11.97 -6.69
C GLU A 79 -13.37 11.84 -5.57
N ARG A 80 -14.01 12.95 -5.21
CA ARG A 80 -15.09 12.95 -4.23
C ARG A 80 -16.17 11.95 -4.63
N ASN A 81 -16.62 11.16 -3.64
CA ASN A 81 -17.58 10.07 -3.78
C ASN A 81 -17.11 8.95 -4.75
N GLY A 82 -15.82 8.87 -5.07
CA GLY A 82 -15.27 7.76 -5.82
C GLY A 82 -15.08 6.52 -4.95
N LEU A 83 -15.32 5.34 -5.54
CA LEU A 83 -15.05 4.03 -4.96
C LEU A 83 -14.07 3.28 -5.87
N HIS A 84 -12.85 3.06 -5.38
CA HIS A 84 -11.91 2.13 -6.00
C HIS A 84 -12.35 0.70 -5.68
N LEU A 85 -12.73 -0.03 -6.73
CA LEU A 85 -13.38 -1.33 -6.64
C LEU A 85 -12.50 -2.38 -5.94
N PRO A 86 -13.12 -3.37 -5.26
CA PRO A 86 -12.38 -4.41 -4.55
C PRO A 86 -11.41 -5.18 -5.46
N SER A 87 -10.15 -5.23 -5.04
CA SER A 87 -9.10 -5.98 -5.73
C SER A 87 -8.00 -6.44 -4.79
N TYR A 88 -7.25 -7.46 -5.22
CA TYR A 88 -5.99 -7.87 -4.58
C TYR A 88 -4.85 -7.93 -5.60
N ILE A 89 -3.60 -7.98 -5.12
CA ILE A 89 -2.38 -8.08 -5.94
C ILE A 89 -1.57 -9.30 -5.53
N ASN A 90 -0.83 -9.91 -6.47
CA ASN A 90 0.02 -11.09 -6.24
C ASN A 90 1.25 -10.89 -5.34
N THR A 91 1.53 -9.65 -4.93
CA THR A 91 2.73 -9.31 -4.15
C THR A 91 2.45 -8.25 -3.09
N PRO A 92 3.19 -8.20 -1.97
CA PRO A 92 3.03 -7.17 -0.97
C PRO A 92 3.22 -5.76 -1.52
N ARG A 93 2.54 -4.82 -0.87
CA ARG A 93 2.68 -3.41 -1.19
C ARG A 93 2.60 -2.54 0.06
N ILE A 94 3.26 -1.41 -0.02
CA ILE A 94 3.18 -0.33 0.97
C ILE A 94 2.60 0.91 0.28
N VAL A 95 1.59 1.51 0.91
CA VAL A 95 0.79 2.58 0.34
C VAL A 95 0.93 3.82 1.21
N TYR A 96 1.27 4.95 0.61
CA TYR A 96 1.30 6.25 1.26
C TYR A 96 0.14 7.12 0.80
N VAL A 97 -0.57 7.74 1.75
CA VAL A 97 -1.62 8.72 1.45
C VAL A 97 -0.97 10.09 1.29
N VAL A 98 -0.89 10.56 0.04
CA VAL A 98 -0.27 11.84 -0.33
C VAL A 98 -1.15 13.02 0.04
N GLN A 99 -2.45 12.91 -0.19
CA GLN A 99 -3.44 13.95 0.14
C GLN A 99 -4.83 13.35 0.34
N GLY A 100 -5.71 14.14 0.98
CA GLY A 100 -7.11 13.78 1.20
C GLY A 100 -7.33 12.84 2.37
N ARG A 101 -8.56 12.35 2.48
CA ARG A 101 -9.01 11.39 3.51
C ARG A 101 -10.11 10.51 2.94
N GLY A 102 -10.31 9.34 3.54
CA GLY A 102 -11.32 8.41 3.08
C GLY A 102 -11.39 7.17 3.94
N HIS A 103 -11.97 6.12 3.36
CA HIS A 103 -12.12 4.80 3.95
C HIS A 103 -11.31 3.77 3.15
N LEU A 104 -10.74 2.81 3.87
CA LEU A 104 -10.07 1.65 3.32
C LEU A 104 -10.64 0.40 3.99
N GLY A 105 -11.26 -0.47 3.19
CA GLY A 105 -11.56 -1.84 3.59
C GLY A 105 -10.41 -2.77 3.26
N MET A 106 -10.13 -3.71 4.15
CA MET A 106 -9.20 -4.81 3.92
C MET A 106 -9.84 -6.09 4.44
N VAL A 107 -9.95 -7.08 3.57
CA VAL A 107 -10.58 -8.37 3.88
C VAL A 107 -9.48 -9.38 4.20
N PHE A 108 -9.40 -9.77 5.48
CA PHE A 108 -8.50 -10.83 5.94
C PHE A 108 -9.26 -12.17 5.91
N PRO A 109 -8.84 -13.13 5.08
CA PRO A 109 -9.50 -14.43 5.01
C PRO A 109 -9.51 -15.12 6.38
N GLY A 110 -10.68 -15.63 6.78
CA GLY A 110 -10.88 -16.31 8.06
C GLY A 110 -11.13 -15.41 9.27
N CYS A 111 -11.10 -14.08 9.10
CA CYS A 111 -11.52 -13.15 10.14
C CYS A 111 -13.04 -12.88 10.07
N PRO A 112 -13.74 -12.84 11.22
CA PRO A 112 -15.18 -12.59 11.24
C PRO A 112 -15.52 -11.12 10.96
N GLU A 113 -16.78 -10.87 10.61
CA GLU A 113 -17.39 -9.54 10.55
C GLU A 113 -17.55 -8.99 11.97
N THR A 114 -16.71 -8.03 12.35
CA THR A 114 -16.72 -7.44 13.71
C THR A 114 -17.41 -6.08 13.79
N PHE A 115 -17.88 -5.56 12.65
CA PHE A 115 -18.67 -4.33 12.57
C PHE A 115 -20.06 -4.76 12.13
N GLU A 116 -21.05 -4.63 13.00
CA GLU A 116 -22.42 -5.06 12.79
C GLU A 116 -23.40 -4.01 13.30
N GLU A 117 -24.51 -3.84 12.59
CA GLU A 117 -25.63 -3.01 13.03
C GLU A 117 -26.49 -3.78 14.05
N SER A 118 -27.24 -3.06 14.88
CA SER A 118 -28.09 -3.63 15.94
C SER A 118 -29.56 -3.55 15.56
N GLU A 119 -30.34 -4.61 15.78
CA GLU A 119 -31.77 -4.77 15.41
C GLU A 119 -32.74 -3.68 15.92
N GLN A 120 -32.32 -2.73 16.75
CA GLN A 120 -33.22 -1.76 17.42
C GLN A 120 -33.16 -0.32 16.88
N SER A 121 -32.36 -0.01 15.84
CA SER A 121 -32.23 1.37 15.32
C SER A 121 -33.43 1.86 14.49
N GLU A 122 -34.27 0.97 13.96
CA GLU A 122 -35.34 1.34 13.02
C GLU A 122 -36.70 1.65 13.69
N GLU A 123 -37.08 0.96 14.78
CA GLU A 123 -38.42 1.13 15.39
C GLU A 123 -38.66 2.53 15.99
N GLU A 124 -37.61 3.26 16.40
CA GLU A 124 -37.77 4.56 17.09
C GLU A 124 -37.76 5.78 16.15
N GLN A 125 -37.39 5.65 14.87
CA GLN A 125 -37.50 6.77 13.92
C GLN A 125 -38.92 6.99 13.40
N GLN A 126 -39.79 5.97 13.42
CA GLN A 126 -41.20 6.11 13.05
C GLN A 126 -42.12 6.50 14.22
N GLY A 127 -41.65 6.41 15.47
CA GLY A 127 -42.44 6.71 16.67
C GLY A 127 -42.57 8.20 17.05
N GLN A 128 -41.76 9.10 16.47
CA GLN A 128 -41.73 10.51 16.86
C GLN A 128 -42.67 11.41 16.04
N GLN A 129 -43.91 11.00 15.81
CA GLN A 129 -44.97 11.91 15.34
C GLN A 129 -46.35 11.57 15.91
N GLN A 130 -46.55 11.57 17.24
CA GLN A 130 -47.89 11.84 17.81
C GLN A 130 -47.80 12.57 19.17
N PRO A 131 -48.53 13.70 19.36
CA PRO A 131 -48.57 14.39 20.64
C PRO A 131 -49.61 13.74 21.57
N TRP A 132 -49.17 13.31 22.74
CA TRP A 132 -50.02 12.82 23.83
C TRP A 132 -50.90 13.94 24.41
N GLN A 133 -52.22 13.86 24.20
CA GLN A 133 -53.22 14.44 25.11
C GLN A 133 -53.82 13.30 25.93
N GLY A 134 -53.69 13.40 27.26
CA GLY A 134 -54.18 12.37 28.17
C GLY A 134 -55.67 12.48 28.48
N GLN A 135 -56.29 11.36 28.84
CA GLN A 135 -57.14 11.28 30.04
C GLN A 135 -57.51 9.85 30.44
N GLN A 136 -57.82 9.74 31.73
CA GLN A 136 -58.14 8.60 32.59
C GLN A 136 -59.32 7.73 32.14
N GLY A 137 -59.39 6.47 32.61
CA GLY A 137 -60.67 5.75 32.70
C GLY A 137 -60.63 4.23 32.91
N GLN A 138 -60.75 3.83 34.18
CA GLN A 138 -61.38 2.63 34.77
C GLN A 138 -61.79 1.37 33.95
N GLN A 139 -61.50 0.22 34.60
CA GLN A 139 -62.31 -1.00 34.81
C GLN A 139 -62.81 -1.84 33.61
N GLY A 140 -62.54 -3.14 33.68
CA GLY A 140 -63.33 -4.15 32.95
C GLY A 140 -62.79 -5.58 32.99
N ARG A 141 -63.28 -6.38 33.95
CA ARG A 141 -63.22 -7.86 33.93
C ARG A 141 -64.18 -8.35 32.84
N ARG A 142 -63.74 -9.23 31.91
CA ARG A 142 -64.64 -10.27 31.33
C ARG A 142 -63.89 -11.39 30.59
N GLN A 143 -64.37 -12.60 30.86
CA GLN A 143 -64.11 -13.87 30.18
C GLN A 143 -64.67 -13.88 28.75
N GLY A 144 -64.11 -14.75 27.90
CA GLY A 144 -64.68 -15.20 26.62
C GLY A 144 -63.56 -15.66 25.68
N GLN A 145 -63.19 -16.94 25.64
CA GLN A 145 -63.77 -18.02 24.83
C GLN A 145 -63.22 -18.06 23.40
N GLN A 146 -62.40 -19.10 23.17
CA GLN A 146 -62.10 -19.83 21.93
C GLN A 146 -62.18 -19.11 20.57
N GLY A 147 -61.04 -19.10 19.89
CA GLY A 147 -60.94 -19.00 18.43
C GLY A 147 -59.65 -19.65 17.96
N GLN A 148 -59.71 -20.93 17.57
CA GLN A 148 -58.75 -21.53 16.66
C GLN A 148 -58.79 -20.75 15.35
N GLN A 149 -57.65 -20.26 14.88
CA GLN A 149 -57.19 -20.30 13.48
C GLN A 149 -56.04 -19.32 13.28
N GLY A 150 -55.03 -19.75 12.53
CA GLY A 150 -53.99 -18.87 12.01
C GLY A 150 -52.63 -19.10 12.65
N GLN A 151 -52.06 -20.30 12.43
CA GLN A 151 -50.61 -20.45 12.35
C GLN A 151 -50.16 -19.76 11.03
N GLN A 152 -50.30 -18.45 10.96
CA GLN A 152 -49.57 -17.65 9.98
C GLN A 152 -48.21 -17.46 10.60
N GLY A 153 -47.24 -18.24 10.11
CA GLY A 153 -45.84 -17.90 10.30
C GLY A 153 -45.67 -16.46 9.84
N SER A 154 -45.49 -15.56 10.79
CA SER A 154 -44.78 -14.33 10.52
C SER A 154 -43.42 -14.79 10.05
N TYR A 155 -43.22 -14.78 8.73
CA TYR A 155 -41.91 -14.58 8.18
C TYR A 155 -41.46 -13.25 8.78
N GLU A 156 -40.77 -13.32 9.94
CA GLU A 156 -39.99 -12.21 10.44
C GLU A 156 -39.12 -11.80 9.25
N GLN A 157 -39.45 -10.65 8.66
CA GLN A 157 -38.50 -9.91 7.84
C GLN A 157 -37.38 -9.57 8.81
N ILE A 158 -36.41 -10.47 8.91
CA ILE A 158 -35.10 -10.14 9.44
C ILE A 158 -34.58 -9.11 8.44
N GLU A 159 -34.78 -7.82 8.74
CA GLU A 159 -34.06 -6.75 8.07
C GLU A 159 -32.59 -7.14 8.12
N GLN A 160 -32.00 -7.26 6.95
CA GLN A 160 -30.70 -7.87 6.77
C GLN A 160 -29.65 -6.86 7.21
N ILE A 161 -29.42 -6.83 8.52
CA ILE A 161 -28.47 -5.97 9.21
C ILE A 161 -27.08 -6.11 8.60
N ASP A 162 -26.50 -4.97 8.22
CA ASP A 162 -25.17 -4.93 7.63
C ASP A 162 -24.12 -5.44 8.63
N ARG A 163 -23.27 -6.37 8.16
CA ARG A 163 -22.13 -6.87 8.90
C ARG A 163 -20.94 -6.98 7.97
N HIS A 164 -19.80 -6.44 8.39
CA HIS A 164 -18.58 -6.49 7.61
C HIS A 164 -17.33 -6.45 8.49
N GLN A 165 -16.17 -6.74 7.89
CA GLN A 165 -14.90 -6.55 8.57
C GLN A 165 -14.61 -5.05 8.81
N ARG A 166 -13.70 -4.78 9.76
CA ARG A 166 -13.28 -3.42 10.13
C ARG A 166 -12.89 -2.55 8.93
N VAL A 167 -13.62 -1.44 8.77
CA VAL A 167 -13.25 -0.35 7.84
C VAL A 167 -12.34 0.66 8.55
N ARG A 168 -11.31 1.14 7.84
CA ARG A 168 -10.28 2.01 8.42
C ARG A 168 -10.33 3.39 7.81
N ARG A 169 -10.36 4.43 8.66
CA ARG A 169 -10.15 5.81 8.23
C ARG A 169 -8.71 6.01 7.79
N VAL A 170 -8.52 6.50 6.57
CA VAL A 170 -7.22 6.87 6.01
C VAL A 170 -7.16 8.37 5.77
N LYS A 171 -5.97 8.95 5.87
CA LYS A 171 -5.73 10.37 5.65
C LYS A 171 -4.28 10.63 5.29
N GLU A 172 -4.02 11.82 4.75
CA GLU A 172 -2.68 12.32 4.45
C GLU A 172 -1.64 11.96 5.53
N GLY A 173 -0.51 11.41 5.08
CA GLY A 173 0.58 11.00 5.94
C GLY A 173 0.49 9.58 6.48
N ASP A 174 -0.65 8.89 6.32
CA ASP A 174 -0.77 7.47 6.65
C ASP A 174 0.06 6.63 5.67
N VAL A 175 0.86 5.71 6.20
CA VAL A 175 1.46 4.59 5.48
C VAL A 175 0.72 3.32 5.87
N ILE A 176 0.35 2.52 4.88
CA ILE A 176 -0.47 1.31 5.02
C ILE A 176 0.27 0.13 4.39
N ALA A 177 0.39 -0.97 5.13
CA ALA A 177 0.98 -2.22 4.69
C ALA A 177 -0.10 -3.22 4.26
N ILE A 178 0.01 -3.76 3.05
CA ILE A 178 -0.99 -4.65 2.45
C ILE A 178 -0.27 -5.91 1.96
N PRO A 179 -0.51 -7.08 2.59
CA PRO A 179 0.02 -8.36 2.12
C PRO A 179 -0.47 -8.74 0.73
N ALA A 180 0.27 -9.63 0.05
CA ALA A 180 -0.19 -10.26 -1.18
C ALA A 180 -1.52 -10.99 -0.96
N GLY A 181 -2.42 -10.93 -1.95
CA GLY A 181 -3.71 -11.63 -1.91
C GLY A 181 -4.78 -11.01 -1.01
N VAL A 182 -4.47 -10.00 -0.20
CA VAL A 182 -5.48 -9.32 0.63
C VAL A 182 -6.32 -8.38 -0.22
N THR A 183 -7.63 -8.62 -0.24
CA THR A 183 -8.60 -7.79 -0.97
C THR A 183 -8.76 -6.44 -0.28
N THR A 184 -8.68 -5.38 -1.08
CA THR A 184 -8.83 -4.00 -0.63
C THR A 184 -9.79 -3.21 -1.51
N TRP A 185 -10.54 -2.30 -0.92
CA TRP A 185 -11.33 -1.28 -1.59
C TRP A 185 -11.16 0.05 -0.86
N SER A 186 -11.33 1.17 -1.57
CA SER A 186 -11.23 2.47 -0.93
C SER A 186 -12.26 3.47 -1.44
N HIS A 187 -12.78 4.28 -0.54
CA HIS A 187 -13.82 5.27 -0.83
C HIS A 187 -13.38 6.65 -0.35
N ASN A 188 -13.60 7.67 -1.18
CA ASN A 188 -13.33 9.05 -0.82
C ASN A 188 -14.62 9.78 -0.43
N ASP A 189 -14.77 10.01 0.88
CA ASP A 189 -15.85 10.81 1.47
C ASP A 189 -15.42 12.27 1.77
N GLY A 190 -14.20 12.64 1.39
CA GLY A 190 -13.65 13.98 1.55
C GLY A 190 -13.99 14.93 0.40
N ASP A 191 -13.79 16.23 0.63
CA ASP A 191 -14.00 17.26 -0.40
C ASP A 191 -12.84 17.34 -1.42
N GLN A 192 -11.64 16.91 -1.02
CA GLN A 192 -10.46 16.86 -1.87
C GLN A 192 -10.28 15.46 -2.45
N SER A 193 -9.59 15.35 -3.60
CA SER A 193 -9.21 14.03 -4.13
C SER A 193 -8.31 13.29 -3.12
N LEU A 194 -8.62 12.03 -2.90
CA LEU A 194 -7.79 11.11 -2.12
C LEU A 194 -6.71 10.53 -3.04
N VAL A 195 -5.44 10.73 -2.70
CA VAL A 195 -4.31 10.26 -3.52
C VAL A 195 -3.44 9.29 -2.77
N PHE A 196 -3.24 8.13 -3.37
CA PHE A 196 -2.33 7.11 -2.90
C PHE A 196 -1.13 6.99 -3.84
N VAL A 197 0.06 6.77 -3.28
CA VAL A 197 1.22 6.24 -4.00
C VAL A 197 1.58 4.91 -3.39
N SER A 198 1.69 3.87 -4.20
CA SER A 198 1.94 2.49 -3.78
C SER A 198 3.24 1.98 -4.36
N LEU A 199 4.14 1.48 -3.51
CA LEU A 199 5.23 0.61 -3.93
C LEU A 199 4.73 -0.84 -3.91
N ILE A 200 4.92 -1.55 -5.01
CA ILE A 200 4.57 -2.96 -5.20
C ILE A 200 5.88 -3.74 -5.37
N ASP A 201 6.19 -4.63 -4.44
CA ASP A 201 7.48 -5.34 -4.41
C ASP A 201 7.41 -6.63 -5.25
N ILE A 202 7.61 -6.53 -6.57
CA ILE A 202 7.44 -7.67 -7.49
C ILE A 202 8.48 -8.78 -7.29
N ASN A 203 9.62 -8.49 -6.64
CA ASN A 203 10.65 -9.47 -6.29
C ASN A 203 10.49 -10.09 -4.90
N ASN A 204 9.46 -9.71 -4.14
CA ASN A 204 9.22 -10.25 -2.82
C ASN A 204 9.06 -11.77 -2.84
N GLU A 205 9.59 -12.45 -1.82
CA GLU A 205 9.47 -13.92 -1.68
C GLU A 205 8.02 -14.41 -1.52
N LEU A 206 7.11 -13.52 -1.10
CA LEU A 206 5.68 -13.81 -1.02
C LEU A 206 5.00 -13.86 -2.40
N ASN A 207 5.64 -13.34 -3.45
CA ASN A 207 5.18 -13.47 -4.83
C ASN A 207 5.68 -14.76 -5.47
N GLN A 208 4.80 -15.75 -5.56
CA GLN A 208 5.13 -17.08 -6.11
C GLN A 208 4.87 -17.21 -7.61
N LEU A 209 4.42 -16.14 -8.28
CA LEU A 209 4.13 -16.17 -9.71
C LEU A 209 5.40 -15.85 -10.51
N ASP A 210 5.54 -14.61 -10.94
CA ASP A 210 6.68 -14.08 -11.68
C ASP A 210 6.79 -12.57 -11.40
N GLN A 211 7.73 -11.88 -12.06
CA GLN A 211 8.03 -10.46 -11.84
C GLN A 211 7.01 -9.50 -12.50
N ILE A 212 5.82 -9.99 -12.88
CA ILE A 212 4.77 -9.13 -13.44
C ILE A 212 3.79 -8.76 -12.33
N PRO A 213 3.61 -7.45 -12.03
CA PRO A 213 2.59 -7.01 -11.09
C PRO A 213 1.19 -7.28 -11.69
N ARG A 214 0.34 -7.99 -10.95
CA ARG A 214 -1.01 -8.35 -11.37
C ARG A 214 -2.03 -7.90 -10.34
N ARG A 215 -3.03 -7.17 -10.80
CA ARG A 215 -4.21 -6.83 -10.00
C ARG A 215 -5.40 -7.68 -10.43
N PHE A 216 -6.02 -8.32 -9.45
CA PHE A 216 -7.19 -9.17 -9.62
C PHE A 216 -8.39 -8.42 -9.05
N TYR A 217 -9.25 -7.90 -9.93
CA TYR A 217 -10.47 -7.22 -9.53
C TYR A 217 -11.61 -8.21 -9.30
N LEU A 218 -12.42 -7.93 -8.27
CA LEU A 218 -13.62 -8.70 -7.94
C LEU A 218 -14.90 -8.07 -8.47
N ALA A 219 -14.82 -6.89 -9.08
CA ALA A 219 -15.98 -6.17 -9.62
C ALA A 219 -15.58 -5.26 -10.78
N GLY A 220 -16.59 -4.82 -11.53
CA GLY A 220 -16.45 -3.90 -12.66
C GLY A 220 -15.77 -4.53 -13.89
N ASN A 221 -15.38 -3.68 -14.83
CA ASN A 221 -14.67 -4.10 -16.03
C ASN A 221 -13.34 -3.34 -16.16
N PRO A 222 -12.31 -3.76 -15.41
CA PRO A 222 -11.08 -2.99 -15.29
C PRO A 222 -10.20 -3.04 -16.54
N GLN A 223 -9.37 -2.01 -16.69
CA GLN A 223 -8.24 -1.99 -17.61
C GLN A 223 -6.97 -2.40 -16.87
N ASP A 224 -6.08 -3.14 -17.54
CA ASP A 224 -4.81 -3.57 -16.98
C ASP A 224 -3.87 -2.37 -16.76
N GLU A 225 -3.41 -2.22 -15.52
CA GLU A 225 -2.66 -1.06 -15.03
C GLU A 225 -1.17 -1.12 -15.36
N PHE A 226 -0.68 -2.29 -15.76
CA PHE A 226 0.73 -2.56 -16.00
C PHE A 226 1.00 -3.15 -17.41
N GLN A 227 -0.03 -3.32 -18.25
CA GLN A 227 0.17 -3.68 -19.66
C GLN A 227 0.62 -2.49 -20.50
N GLN A 228 1.74 -2.66 -21.21
CA GLN A 228 2.18 -1.73 -22.26
C GLN A 228 1.35 -1.93 -23.54
N GLN A 229 1.07 -0.85 -24.26
CA GLN A 229 0.31 -0.82 -25.52
C GLN A 229 0.85 -1.77 -26.63
N GLY A 230 2.07 -2.32 -26.50
CA GLY A 230 2.68 -3.26 -27.45
C GLY A 230 2.37 -4.75 -27.22
N GLN A 231 1.86 -5.18 -26.06
CA GLN A 231 1.59 -6.61 -25.79
C GLN A 231 0.21 -7.09 -26.24
N ILE A 232 -0.63 -6.20 -26.77
CA ILE A 232 -1.97 -6.53 -27.28
C ILE A 232 -1.90 -7.56 -28.44
N GLN A 233 -0.80 -7.60 -29.21
CA GLN A 233 -0.65 -8.53 -30.33
C GLN A 233 -0.30 -9.98 -29.92
N GLY A 234 0.28 -10.21 -28.74
CA GLY A 234 0.71 -11.55 -28.32
C GLY A 234 -0.42 -12.44 -27.79
N ARG A 235 -1.42 -11.84 -27.13
CA ARG A 235 -2.55 -12.60 -26.55
C ARG A 235 -3.62 -12.97 -27.57
N GLN A 236 -3.70 -12.26 -28.70
CA GLN A 236 -4.61 -12.61 -29.81
C GLN A 236 -4.06 -13.72 -30.73
N GLN A 237 -2.74 -13.90 -30.83
CA GLN A 237 -2.16 -14.93 -31.73
C GLN A 237 -1.89 -16.29 -31.04
N GLY A 238 -1.77 -16.33 -29.70
CA GLY A 238 -1.44 -17.56 -28.97
C GLY A 238 -2.57 -18.61 -28.86
N ARG A 239 -3.81 -18.29 -29.26
CA ARG A 239 -4.93 -19.26 -29.29
C ARG A 239 -5.23 -19.83 -30.69
N GLY A 240 -4.44 -19.46 -31.71
CA GLY A 240 -4.75 -19.74 -33.12
C GLY A 240 -3.92 -20.84 -33.81
N GLN A 241 -2.88 -21.41 -33.19
CA GLN A 241 -2.05 -22.42 -33.86
C GLN A 241 -1.54 -23.49 -32.89
N GLN A 242 -2.39 -24.45 -32.54
CA GLN A 242 -1.96 -25.83 -32.25
C GLN A 242 -3.21 -26.72 -32.24
N GLY A 243 -3.39 -27.51 -33.30
CA GLY A 243 -4.46 -28.50 -33.38
C GLY A 243 -5.08 -28.69 -34.76
N GLN A 244 -4.28 -28.86 -35.81
CA GLN A 244 -4.79 -29.39 -37.08
C GLN A 244 -4.34 -30.85 -37.22
N GLN A 245 -5.04 -31.76 -36.54
CA GLN A 245 -5.16 -33.17 -36.96
C GLN A 245 -6.27 -33.88 -36.18
N GLY A 246 -7.38 -34.16 -36.88
CA GLY A 246 -8.21 -35.36 -36.73
C GLY A 246 -9.17 -35.46 -35.53
N GLY A 247 -10.48 -35.26 -35.79
CA GLY A 247 -11.52 -35.79 -34.90
C GLY A 247 -12.89 -35.10 -35.03
N ARG A 248 -13.79 -35.68 -35.83
CA ARG A 248 -15.23 -35.32 -35.87
C ARG A 248 -15.89 -35.69 -34.54
N GLN A 249 -16.48 -34.72 -33.83
CA GLN A 249 -17.64 -34.98 -32.97
C GLN A 249 -18.54 -33.74 -32.86
N LYS A 250 -19.84 -34.01 -32.98
CA LYS A 250 -20.98 -33.06 -32.98
C LYS A 250 -21.11 -32.33 -31.64
N GLY A 251 -21.61 -31.10 -31.67
CA GLY A 251 -22.39 -30.52 -30.56
C GLY A 251 -22.12 -29.05 -30.26
N GLN A 252 -23.19 -28.26 -30.30
CA GLN A 252 -23.35 -26.89 -29.78
C GLN A 252 -22.64 -25.74 -30.49
N GLN A 253 -23.34 -25.25 -31.52
CA GLN A 253 -23.44 -23.82 -31.80
C GLN A 253 -23.98 -23.11 -30.55
N GLY A 254 -23.17 -22.22 -30.00
CA GLY A 254 -23.52 -21.43 -28.82
C GLY A 254 -22.31 -20.73 -28.20
N ARG A 255 -21.43 -20.12 -29.02
CA ARG A 255 -20.46 -19.14 -28.52
C ARG A 255 -20.91 -17.78 -28.98
N GLY A 256 -21.81 -17.20 -28.19
CA GLY A 256 -22.07 -15.77 -28.19
C GLY A 256 -20.77 -15.00 -27.99
N GLN A 257 -20.76 -13.79 -28.55
CA GLN A 257 -19.68 -12.82 -28.50
C GLN A 257 -19.04 -12.77 -27.11
N GLN A 258 -17.71 -12.94 -27.03
CA GLN A 258 -16.96 -12.65 -25.82
C GLN A 258 -17.02 -11.14 -25.58
N GLU A 259 -17.96 -10.69 -24.77
CA GLU A 259 -17.90 -9.37 -24.13
C GLU A 259 -16.66 -9.36 -23.21
N ASN A 260 -15.77 -8.39 -23.43
CA ASN A 260 -14.50 -8.23 -22.71
C ASN A 260 -14.77 -7.82 -21.25
N ASN A 261 -15.12 -8.79 -20.39
CA ASN A 261 -15.24 -8.56 -18.94
C ASN A 261 -13.99 -9.06 -18.23
N ASN A 262 -13.34 -8.17 -17.48
CA ASN A 262 -11.99 -8.42 -16.95
C ASN A 262 -11.92 -8.66 -15.43
N ASN A 263 -13.04 -8.72 -14.70
CA ASN A 263 -13.01 -9.15 -13.29
C ASN A 263 -12.91 -10.67 -13.15
N MET A 264 -12.57 -11.14 -11.96
CA MET A 264 -12.38 -12.57 -11.70
C MET A 264 -13.63 -13.42 -11.89
N PHE A 265 -14.81 -12.91 -11.53
CA PHE A 265 -16.06 -13.67 -11.65
C PHE A 265 -16.41 -13.95 -13.12
N ALA A 266 -16.04 -13.05 -14.03
CA ALA A 266 -16.22 -13.21 -15.48
C ALA A 266 -15.54 -14.46 -16.06
N GLY A 267 -14.56 -15.04 -15.36
CA GLY A 267 -13.89 -16.27 -15.77
C GLY A 267 -14.66 -17.56 -15.43
N PHE A 268 -15.68 -17.51 -14.58
CA PHE A 268 -16.48 -18.68 -14.19
C PHE A 268 -17.67 -18.90 -15.12
N ASP A 269 -18.11 -20.15 -15.21
CA ASP A 269 -19.40 -20.47 -15.82
C ASP A 269 -20.54 -19.83 -15.00
N THR A 270 -21.47 -19.14 -15.68
CA THR A 270 -22.52 -18.37 -15.00
C THR A 270 -23.45 -19.26 -14.18
N GLN A 271 -23.81 -20.45 -14.68
CA GLN A 271 -24.69 -21.37 -13.97
C GLN A 271 -23.98 -21.95 -12.75
N LEU A 272 -22.74 -22.42 -12.91
CA LEU A 272 -21.95 -22.94 -11.80
C LEU A 272 -21.70 -21.89 -10.70
N LEU A 273 -21.46 -20.63 -11.08
CA LEU A 273 -21.29 -19.53 -10.14
C LEU A 273 -22.60 -19.24 -9.39
N ALA A 274 -23.73 -19.21 -10.11
CA ALA A 274 -25.05 -19.03 -9.52
C ALA A 274 -25.38 -20.15 -8.51
N ASP A 275 -25.10 -21.40 -8.88
CA ASP A 275 -25.28 -22.56 -8.01
C ASP A 275 -24.38 -22.51 -6.77
N ALA A 276 -23.10 -22.13 -6.95
CA ALA A 276 -22.13 -22.06 -5.85
C ALA A 276 -22.47 -20.97 -4.81
N LEU A 277 -23.00 -19.84 -5.27
CA LEU A 277 -23.41 -18.72 -4.41
C LEU A 277 -24.88 -18.82 -3.95
N ASN A 278 -25.63 -19.81 -4.45
CA ASN A 278 -27.06 -19.96 -4.23
C ASN A 278 -27.86 -18.69 -4.56
N ILE A 279 -27.60 -18.14 -5.76
CA ILE A 279 -28.25 -16.94 -6.31
C ILE A 279 -28.85 -17.26 -7.68
N ASP A 280 -29.68 -16.36 -8.21
CA ASP A 280 -30.14 -16.47 -9.59
C ASP A 280 -29.02 -16.13 -10.61
N GLN A 281 -29.15 -16.66 -11.82
CA GLN A 281 -28.17 -16.42 -12.88
C GLN A 281 -28.04 -14.94 -13.26
N GLN A 282 -29.09 -14.13 -13.14
CA GLN A 282 -29.03 -12.71 -13.47
C GLN A 282 -28.14 -11.97 -12.46
N THR A 283 -28.23 -12.29 -11.17
CA THR A 283 -27.31 -11.78 -10.15
C THR A 283 -25.87 -12.26 -10.39
N ALA A 284 -25.68 -13.51 -10.81
CA ALA A 284 -24.34 -13.99 -11.22
C ALA A 284 -23.78 -13.22 -12.42
N GLN A 285 -24.60 -12.90 -13.43
CA GLN A 285 -24.20 -12.07 -14.58
C GLN A 285 -23.81 -10.64 -14.17
N GLN A 286 -24.46 -10.08 -13.13
CA GLN A 286 -24.08 -8.78 -12.56
C GLN A 286 -22.70 -8.84 -11.90
N LEU A 287 -22.40 -9.88 -11.12
CA LEU A 287 -21.06 -10.10 -10.54
C LEU A 287 -19.98 -10.23 -11.62
N GLN A 288 -20.31 -10.90 -12.72
CA GLN A 288 -19.44 -11.03 -13.89
C GLN A 288 -19.25 -9.71 -14.65
N GLY A 289 -20.05 -8.67 -14.38
CA GLY A 289 -19.92 -7.36 -15.01
C GLY A 289 -20.37 -7.33 -16.48
N GLN A 290 -21.25 -8.24 -16.92
CA GLN A 290 -21.65 -8.36 -18.35
C GLN A 290 -22.21 -7.09 -18.96
N ASN A 291 -22.78 -6.18 -18.15
CA ASN A 291 -23.31 -4.90 -18.61
C ASN A 291 -22.62 -3.70 -17.95
N ASP A 292 -21.45 -3.91 -17.33
CA ASP A 292 -20.70 -2.84 -16.66
C ASP A 292 -19.55 -2.36 -17.54
N ASN A 293 -19.71 -1.15 -18.09
CA ASN A 293 -18.65 -0.48 -18.85
C ASN A 293 -17.76 0.42 -17.97
N ARG A 294 -18.01 0.47 -16.66
CA ARG A 294 -17.23 1.31 -15.75
C ARG A 294 -15.91 0.62 -15.42
N PRO A 295 -14.81 1.38 -15.36
CA PRO A 295 -13.50 0.84 -15.05
C PRO A 295 -13.37 0.67 -13.53
N GLN A 296 -12.14 0.55 -13.05
CA GLN A 296 -11.89 0.21 -11.65
C GLN A 296 -12.20 1.28 -10.59
N ILE A 297 -12.54 2.53 -10.94
CA ILE A 297 -13.00 3.54 -9.96
C ILE A 297 -14.34 4.10 -10.43
N VAL A 298 -15.38 3.85 -9.63
CA VAL A 298 -16.77 4.20 -9.94
C VAL A 298 -17.25 5.36 -9.07
N ARG A 299 -18.26 6.10 -9.54
CA ARG A 299 -18.91 7.13 -8.73
C ARG A 299 -20.03 6.52 -7.89
N VAL A 300 -20.00 6.77 -6.60
CA VAL A 300 -21.12 6.41 -5.71
C VAL A 300 -22.21 7.49 -5.85
N GLN A 301 -23.43 7.03 -6.14
CA GLN A 301 -24.61 7.87 -6.15
C GLN A 301 -25.25 7.86 -4.76
N GLY A 302 -25.55 9.03 -4.19
CA GLY A 302 -26.15 9.14 -2.87
C GLY A 302 -25.16 8.99 -1.71
N ARG A 303 -25.64 8.47 -0.57
CA ARG A 303 -24.83 8.21 0.61
C ARG A 303 -24.14 6.84 0.49
N PHE A 304 -22.89 6.77 0.95
CA PHE A 304 -22.15 5.53 1.08
C PHE A 304 -22.20 5.08 2.54
N ASP A 305 -23.33 4.49 2.92
CA ASP A 305 -23.63 4.10 4.30
C ASP A 305 -23.13 2.67 4.56
N PHE A 306 -22.46 2.49 5.69
CA PHE A 306 -21.98 1.21 6.21
C PHE A 306 -21.71 1.38 7.72
N VAL A 307 -21.64 0.28 8.46
CA VAL A 307 -21.44 0.32 9.91
C VAL A 307 -20.08 0.94 10.25
N GLN A 308 -20.06 2.01 11.05
CA GLN A 308 -18.83 2.63 11.52
C GLN A 308 -18.95 3.19 12.95
N PRO A 309 -17.86 3.13 13.75
CA PRO A 309 -17.83 3.79 15.04
C PRO A 309 -18.02 5.31 14.91
N PRO A 310 -18.61 5.96 15.93
CA PRO A 310 -18.74 7.41 15.97
C PRO A 310 -17.40 8.13 15.82
N GLN A 311 -17.43 9.30 15.19
CA GLN A 311 -16.23 10.10 14.94
C GLN A 311 -15.76 10.87 16.18
N SER A 312 -16.62 11.05 17.18
CA SER A 312 -16.27 11.78 18.41
C SER A 312 -16.87 11.16 19.66
N GLN A 313 -16.20 11.36 20.80
CA GLN A 313 -16.76 10.99 22.11
C GLN A 313 -18.09 11.70 22.40
N ARG A 314 -18.34 12.86 21.77
CA ARG A 314 -19.60 13.59 21.93
C ARG A 314 -20.75 12.84 21.24
N GLU A 315 -20.50 12.37 20.03
CA GLU A 315 -21.41 11.51 19.26
C GLU A 315 -21.61 10.16 19.96
N GLU A 316 -20.53 9.56 20.47
CA GLU A 316 -20.58 8.34 21.28
C GLU A 316 -21.44 8.52 22.54
N ARG A 317 -21.30 9.63 23.27
CA ARG A 317 -22.12 9.94 24.45
C ARG A 317 -23.58 10.23 24.11
N GLN A 318 -23.85 10.76 22.91
CA GLN A 318 -25.22 10.94 22.42
C GLN A 318 -25.86 9.59 22.10
N MET A 319 -25.08 8.61 21.62
CA MET A 319 -25.55 7.25 21.35
C MET A 319 -25.60 6.36 22.60
N GLN A 320 -24.85 6.67 23.67
CA GLN A 320 -24.91 5.95 24.97
C GLN A 320 -26.28 6.00 25.68
N GLY A 321 -27.25 6.77 25.16
CA GLY A 321 -28.64 6.72 25.61
C GLY A 321 -29.38 5.42 25.24
N GLN A 322 -28.84 4.62 24.32
CA GLN A 322 -29.40 3.35 23.87
C GLN A 322 -28.35 2.24 23.92
N GLN A 323 -28.62 1.25 24.77
CA GLN A 323 -28.00 -0.07 24.89
C GLN A 323 -26.54 -0.20 25.38
N ARG A 324 -26.44 -0.97 26.47
CA ARG A 324 -25.25 -1.74 26.88
C ARG A 324 -25.41 -3.16 26.36
N GLN A 325 -24.57 -3.60 25.43
CA GLN A 325 -24.26 -5.02 25.28
C GLN A 325 -22.76 -5.21 25.09
N GLN A 326 -22.18 -6.02 25.98
CA GLN A 326 -20.79 -6.42 25.98
C GLN A 326 -20.65 -7.66 25.10
N GLY A 327 -19.96 -7.52 23.96
CA GLY A 327 -19.37 -8.66 23.26
C GLY A 327 -18.14 -9.15 24.02
N GLN A 328 -18.03 -10.46 24.23
CA GLN A 328 -16.81 -11.08 24.74
C GLN A 328 -15.79 -11.19 23.61
N ASN A 329 -14.65 -10.58 23.82
CA ASN A 329 -13.51 -10.59 22.92
C ASN A 329 -12.75 -11.93 23.00
N GLY A 330 -12.67 -12.67 21.88
CA GLY A 330 -12.04 -13.99 21.76
C GLY A 330 -10.55 -13.95 21.39
N LEU A 331 -9.89 -15.13 21.33
CA LEU A 331 -8.49 -15.27 20.92
C LEU A 331 -8.24 -15.10 19.41
N GLU A 332 -9.28 -14.95 18.56
CA GLU A 332 -9.09 -14.66 17.11
C GLU A 332 -8.56 -13.24 16.84
N GLU A 333 -8.41 -12.44 17.89
CA GLU A 333 -8.19 -10.99 17.79
C GLU A 333 -6.79 -10.54 17.41
N LEU A 334 -5.74 -11.36 17.57
CA LEU A 334 -4.37 -10.88 17.37
C LEU A 334 -3.99 -10.72 15.90
N PHE A 335 -4.44 -11.63 15.03
CA PHE A 335 -4.15 -11.56 13.60
C PHE A 335 -5.08 -10.57 12.89
N CYS A 336 -6.39 -10.65 13.16
CA CYS A 336 -7.41 -9.83 12.50
C CYS A 336 -7.31 -8.33 12.84
N HIS A 337 -6.70 -7.98 13.99
CA HIS A 337 -6.52 -6.60 14.43
C HIS A 337 -5.07 -6.12 14.38
N MET A 338 -4.20 -6.80 13.62
CA MET A 338 -2.82 -6.38 13.47
C MET A 338 -2.72 -4.91 13.01
N LYS A 339 -1.72 -4.19 13.54
CA LYS A 339 -1.48 -2.80 13.17
C LYS A 339 -0.92 -2.74 11.74
N ILE A 340 -1.79 -2.37 10.81
CA ILE A 340 -1.45 -2.27 9.38
C ILE A 340 -1.13 -0.86 8.88
N LYS A 341 -1.38 0.17 9.70
CA LYS A 341 -1.16 1.56 9.30
C LYS A 341 -0.54 2.41 10.40
N GLN A 342 0.26 3.38 9.99
CA GLN A 342 0.84 4.39 10.87
C GLN A 342 1.01 5.70 10.11
N ASN A 343 0.68 6.82 10.77
CA ASN A 343 0.93 8.14 10.21
C ASN A 343 2.37 8.55 10.50
N ILE A 344 3.14 8.85 9.44
CA ILE A 344 4.51 9.39 9.53
C ILE A 344 4.63 10.77 8.89
N GLY A 345 3.51 11.35 8.44
CA GLY A 345 3.46 12.69 7.86
C GLY A 345 3.54 13.81 8.91
N LYS A 346 3.11 13.54 10.15
CA LYS A 346 3.06 14.54 11.23
C LYS A 346 4.45 15.00 11.67
N PRO A 347 4.66 16.31 11.95
CA PRO A 347 5.92 16.78 12.51
C PRO A 347 6.30 16.13 13.85
N SER A 348 5.30 15.78 14.67
CA SER A 348 5.49 15.16 15.98
C SER A 348 5.97 13.70 15.94
N THR A 349 6.01 13.08 14.76
CA THR A 349 6.49 11.71 14.57
C THR A 349 7.92 11.67 14.01
N ALA A 350 8.65 12.78 14.07
CA ALA A 350 10.03 12.85 13.62
C ALA A 350 10.97 12.05 14.53
N ASP A 351 11.76 11.15 13.94
CA ASP A 351 12.83 10.43 14.64
C ASP A 351 14.13 11.26 14.65
N VAL A 352 14.35 12.01 13.56
CA VAL A 352 15.44 12.98 13.44
C VAL A 352 14.84 14.35 13.15
N TYR A 353 15.26 15.35 13.91
CA TYR A 353 14.84 16.74 13.72
C TYR A 353 16.00 17.69 13.93
N SER A 354 16.14 18.63 13.00
CA SER A 354 17.04 19.78 13.09
C SER A 354 16.25 21.04 12.76
N PRO A 355 16.12 22.00 13.69
CA PRO A 355 15.31 23.20 13.48
C PRO A 355 15.68 24.05 12.26
N GLN A 356 16.91 23.91 11.78
CA GLN A 356 17.43 24.69 10.65
C GLN A 356 17.53 23.87 9.35
N ALA A 357 17.22 22.57 9.39
CA ALA A 357 17.36 21.68 8.23
C ALA A 357 16.07 20.94 7.88
N GLY A 358 15.33 20.43 8.87
CA GLY A 358 14.13 19.65 8.61
C GLY A 358 13.97 18.45 9.54
N ARG A 359 13.17 17.49 9.11
CA ARG A 359 12.84 16.26 9.86
C ARG A 359 12.79 15.04 8.97
N ILE A 360 13.03 13.89 9.58
CA ILE A 360 12.89 12.55 8.98
C ILE A 360 12.08 11.69 9.96
N SER A 361 11.10 10.97 9.43
CA SER A 361 10.29 9.98 10.14
C SER A 361 10.42 8.63 9.45
N THR A 362 10.82 7.61 10.18
CA THR A 362 11.06 6.25 9.67
C THR A 362 9.93 5.32 10.12
N LEU A 363 9.64 4.32 9.28
CA LEU A 363 8.64 3.30 9.55
C LEU A 363 9.19 1.93 9.16
N ASN A 364 9.32 1.05 10.14
CA ASN A 364 9.91 -0.27 10.02
C ASN A 364 9.18 -1.29 10.90
N GLY A 365 9.68 -2.53 10.91
CA GLY A 365 9.14 -3.65 11.68
C GLY A 365 9.07 -3.43 13.20
N PHE A 366 9.82 -2.48 13.78
CA PHE A 366 9.70 -2.15 15.21
C PHE A 366 8.44 -1.33 15.52
N SER A 367 8.11 -0.39 14.63
CA SER A 367 6.96 0.52 14.79
C SER A 367 5.64 -0.05 14.26
N MET A 368 5.72 -0.91 13.24
CA MET A 368 4.59 -1.54 12.57
C MET A 368 4.93 -3.00 12.24
N PRO A 369 4.64 -3.96 13.15
CA PRO A 369 5.16 -5.33 13.09
C PRO A 369 4.92 -6.11 11.79
N ILE A 370 3.80 -5.84 11.09
CA ILE A 370 3.51 -6.46 9.79
C ILE A 370 4.63 -6.23 8.76
N LEU A 371 5.37 -5.12 8.85
CA LEU A 371 6.48 -4.82 7.96
C LEU A 371 7.62 -5.84 8.00
N ARG A 372 7.80 -6.56 9.13
CA ARG A 372 8.76 -7.67 9.21
C ARG A 372 8.38 -8.82 8.28
N HIS A 373 7.08 -9.10 8.18
CA HIS A 373 6.57 -10.14 7.31
C HIS A 373 6.58 -9.71 5.84
N LEU A 374 6.37 -8.42 5.56
CA LEU A 374 6.42 -7.90 4.20
C LEU A 374 7.84 -7.63 3.71
N ARG A 375 8.83 -7.53 4.62
CA ARG A 375 10.21 -7.09 4.33
C ARG A 375 10.27 -5.73 3.63
N LEU A 376 9.50 -4.77 4.14
CA LEU A 376 9.42 -3.42 3.59
C LEU A 376 9.51 -2.36 4.69
N SER A 377 10.04 -1.19 4.36
CA SER A 377 10.00 0.00 5.22
C SER A 377 9.70 1.26 4.42
N ALA A 378 9.44 2.35 5.14
CA ALA A 378 9.23 3.66 4.54
C ALA A 378 9.89 4.77 5.37
N GLU A 379 10.21 5.88 4.70
CA GLU A 379 10.77 7.07 5.31
C GLU A 379 10.10 8.32 4.74
N ARG A 380 9.67 9.24 5.61
CA ARG A 380 9.12 10.54 5.23
C ARG A 380 10.10 11.63 5.62
N GLY A 381 10.65 12.33 4.63
CA GLY A 381 11.52 13.49 4.86
C GLY A 381 10.84 14.82 4.52
N PHE A 382 11.09 15.82 5.37
CA PHE A 382 10.68 17.21 5.15
C PHE A 382 11.91 18.09 5.38
N PHE A 383 12.46 18.64 4.32
CA PHE A 383 13.64 19.50 4.35
C PHE A 383 13.29 20.95 4.04
N TYR A 384 13.81 21.86 4.86
CA TYR A 384 13.68 23.29 4.66
C TYR A 384 14.57 23.78 3.52
N ASN A 385 14.40 25.04 3.13
CA ASN A 385 15.14 25.64 2.03
C ASN A 385 16.65 25.45 2.19
N ASN A 386 17.31 24.96 1.14
CA ASN A 386 18.75 24.73 1.09
C ASN A 386 19.30 23.70 2.09
N ALA A 387 18.45 23.02 2.86
CA ALA A 387 18.86 21.95 3.75
C ALA A 387 19.37 20.75 2.95
N ILE A 388 20.27 20.00 3.56
CA ILE A 388 20.94 18.86 2.93
C ILE A 388 20.57 17.59 3.69
N TYR A 389 20.09 16.57 2.97
CA TYR A 389 20.14 15.21 3.48
C TYR A 389 21.60 14.77 3.36
N SER A 390 22.24 14.50 4.49
CA SER A 390 23.62 14.04 4.56
C SER A 390 23.91 12.96 3.50
N PRO A 391 25.03 13.06 2.75
CA PRO A 391 25.41 12.03 1.80
C PRO A 391 25.47 10.68 2.50
N HIS A 392 24.85 9.67 1.92
CA HIS A 392 24.73 8.34 2.54
C HIS A 392 24.55 7.25 1.48
N TRP A 393 24.63 6.00 1.90
CA TRP A 393 24.19 4.86 1.10
C TRP A 393 23.30 3.94 1.94
N ASN A 394 22.38 3.22 1.29
CA ASN A 394 21.56 2.18 1.92
C ASN A 394 22.34 0.86 1.95
N LEU A 395 22.52 0.27 3.13
CA LEU A 395 23.32 -0.94 3.33
C LEU A 395 22.63 -2.21 2.85
N ASN A 396 21.31 -2.30 3.02
CA ASN A 396 20.53 -3.53 2.88
C ASN A 396 19.22 -3.36 2.09
N ALA A 397 19.02 -2.23 1.40
CA ALA A 397 17.79 -1.97 0.65
C ALA A 397 18.03 -1.10 -0.58
N HIS A 398 17.19 -1.27 -1.60
CA HIS A 398 16.92 -0.22 -2.58
C HIS A 398 16.00 0.81 -1.95
N GLU A 399 16.07 2.06 -2.42
CA GLU A 399 15.24 3.15 -1.92
C GLU A 399 14.55 3.91 -3.06
N ILE A 400 13.22 3.90 -3.04
CA ILE A 400 12.37 4.45 -4.09
C ILE A 400 11.73 5.73 -3.58
N TYR A 401 12.13 6.88 -4.12
CA TYR A 401 11.66 8.20 -3.71
C TYR A 401 10.50 8.68 -4.56
N TYR A 402 9.40 9.09 -3.94
CA TYR A 402 8.35 9.89 -4.57
C TYR A 402 8.32 11.30 -3.98
N ILE A 403 8.41 12.32 -4.84
CA ILE A 403 8.44 13.72 -4.42
C ILE A 403 7.02 14.24 -4.22
N ILE A 404 6.70 14.58 -2.98
CA ILE A 404 5.37 15.04 -2.57
C ILE A 404 5.23 16.54 -2.80
N ARG A 405 6.25 17.32 -2.46
CA ARG A 405 6.23 18.78 -2.58
C ARG A 405 7.63 19.36 -2.71
N GLY A 406 7.72 20.49 -3.41
CA GLY A 406 8.97 21.24 -3.54
C GLY A 406 9.92 20.60 -4.55
N SER A 407 11.22 20.81 -4.35
CA SER A 407 12.26 20.29 -5.25
C SER A 407 13.61 20.16 -4.56
N ALA A 408 14.46 19.28 -5.09
CA ALA A 408 15.83 19.08 -4.61
C ALA A 408 16.79 18.81 -5.76
N ARG A 409 18.06 19.21 -5.62
CA ARG A 409 19.14 18.66 -6.43
C ARG A 409 19.57 17.33 -5.83
N VAL A 410 19.55 16.27 -6.63
CA VAL A 410 19.88 14.90 -6.23
C VAL A 410 21.05 14.42 -7.07
N GLN A 411 22.08 13.91 -6.40
CA GLN A 411 23.21 13.23 -7.02
C GLN A 411 23.25 11.78 -6.54
N ILE A 412 23.38 10.83 -7.47
CA ILE A 412 23.53 9.40 -7.18
C ILE A 412 24.83 8.91 -7.80
N VAL A 413 25.65 8.23 -7.01
CA VAL A 413 26.99 7.75 -7.39
C VAL A 413 27.05 6.23 -7.27
N ASN A 414 27.54 5.56 -8.33
CA ASN A 414 27.71 4.11 -8.38
C ASN A 414 29.05 3.64 -7.78
N ASP A 415 29.34 2.35 -7.90
CA ASP A 415 30.55 1.70 -7.40
C ASP A 415 31.84 2.13 -8.14
N ASN A 416 31.73 2.62 -9.38
CA ASN A 416 32.85 3.20 -10.12
C ASN A 416 33.19 4.62 -9.66
N GLY A 417 32.32 5.25 -8.86
CA GLY A 417 32.45 6.66 -8.47
C GLY A 417 31.84 7.62 -9.50
N ASP A 418 31.12 7.12 -10.49
CA ASP A 418 30.45 7.93 -11.51
C ASP A 418 29.11 8.45 -10.97
N ALA A 419 28.84 9.74 -11.19
CA ALA A 419 27.56 10.35 -10.89
C ALA A 419 26.52 9.95 -11.96
N ILE A 420 25.89 8.79 -11.77
CA ILE A 420 24.89 8.23 -12.67
C ILE A 420 23.56 9.01 -12.66
N MET A 421 23.36 9.91 -11.69
CA MET A 421 22.31 10.93 -11.69
C MET A 421 22.85 12.24 -11.10
N ASP A 422 22.53 13.37 -11.73
CA ASP A 422 22.69 14.72 -11.18
C ASP A 422 21.60 15.63 -11.73
N GLU A 423 20.44 15.65 -11.07
CA GLU A 423 19.24 16.31 -11.57
C GLU A 423 18.53 17.11 -10.47
N GLU A 424 17.70 18.07 -10.90
CA GLU A 424 16.71 18.70 -10.03
C GLU A 424 15.40 17.90 -10.10
N VAL A 425 15.06 17.23 -8.99
CA VAL A 425 13.81 16.48 -8.85
C VAL A 425 12.70 17.38 -8.33
N ARG A 426 11.47 17.15 -8.81
CA ARG A 426 10.29 17.99 -8.56
C ARG A 426 9.08 17.18 -8.15
N GLN A 427 8.13 17.85 -7.52
CA GLN A 427 6.85 17.28 -7.12
C GLN A 427 6.21 16.41 -8.21
N GLY A 428 5.76 15.21 -7.83
CA GLY A 428 5.11 14.26 -8.73
C GLY A 428 6.06 13.28 -9.41
N GLN A 429 7.36 13.57 -9.44
CA GLN A 429 8.39 12.68 -9.98
C GLN A 429 8.80 11.59 -8.98
N LEU A 430 9.40 10.54 -9.52
CA LEU A 430 9.97 9.41 -8.80
C LEU A 430 11.38 9.12 -9.30
N PHE A 431 12.28 8.75 -8.39
CA PHE A 431 13.61 8.21 -8.72
C PHE A 431 13.98 7.07 -7.76
N ILE A 432 14.92 6.22 -8.17
CA ILE A 432 15.36 5.05 -7.41
C ILE A 432 16.85 5.19 -7.07
N VAL A 433 17.20 4.92 -5.82
CA VAL A 433 18.59 4.76 -5.36
C VAL A 433 18.82 3.27 -5.14
N PRO A 434 19.60 2.59 -6.00
CA PRO A 434 19.92 1.19 -5.79
C PRO A 434 20.74 0.99 -4.50
N GLN A 435 20.68 -0.21 -3.94
CA GLN A 435 21.46 -0.56 -2.75
C GLN A 435 22.95 -0.20 -2.93
N ASN A 436 23.57 0.28 -1.86
CA ASN A 436 24.97 0.72 -1.79
C ASN A 436 25.38 1.90 -2.68
N HIS A 437 24.52 2.39 -3.57
CA HIS A 437 24.80 3.64 -4.28
C HIS A 437 24.75 4.81 -3.30
N ALA A 438 25.70 5.73 -3.44
CA ALA A 438 25.76 6.90 -2.60
C ALA A 438 24.81 7.97 -3.14
N VAL A 439 23.99 8.56 -2.27
CA VAL A 439 23.06 9.62 -2.64
C VAL A 439 23.32 10.88 -1.81
N LEU A 440 23.29 12.04 -2.46
CA LEU A 440 23.34 13.37 -1.86
C LEU A 440 22.14 14.17 -2.34
N GLN A 441 21.40 14.77 -1.40
CA GLN A 441 20.19 15.53 -1.72
C GLN A 441 20.25 16.90 -1.05
N LYS A 442 19.97 17.95 -1.81
CA LYS A 442 19.85 19.31 -1.29
C LYS A 442 18.53 19.93 -1.73
N ALA A 443 17.72 20.31 -0.76
CA ALA A 443 16.47 21.03 -0.99
C ALA A 443 16.73 22.36 -1.72
N MET A 444 15.86 22.70 -2.66
CA MET A 444 15.87 23.99 -3.34
C MET A 444 15.18 25.07 -2.47
N ASN A 445 14.89 26.24 -3.03
CA ASN A 445 14.34 27.39 -2.30
C ASN A 445 12.84 27.27 -1.96
N ASN A 446 12.17 26.19 -2.37
CA ASN A 446 10.76 25.90 -2.13
C ASN A 446 10.55 24.69 -1.20
N GLY A 447 11.57 24.32 -0.43
CA GLY A 447 11.58 23.13 0.41
C GLY A 447 11.62 21.83 -0.40
N TYR A 448 11.69 20.71 0.31
CA TYR A 448 11.73 19.38 -0.30
C TYR A 448 11.04 18.36 0.61
N GLU A 449 9.99 17.74 0.09
CA GLU A 449 9.23 16.72 0.80
C GLU A 449 9.09 15.48 -0.05
N TYR A 450 9.46 14.34 0.51
CA TYR A 450 9.38 13.04 -0.16
C TYR A 450 8.85 11.96 0.78
N ILE A 451 8.29 10.91 0.19
CA ILE A 451 8.17 9.58 0.79
C ILE A 451 9.14 8.66 0.07
N ALA A 452 9.96 7.94 0.81
CA ALA A 452 10.83 6.90 0.30
C ALA A 452 10.33 5.55 0.77
N PHE A 453 10.28 4.57 -0.12
CA PHE A 453 9.99 3.18 0.20
C PHE A 453 11.26 2.36 0.08
N LYS A 454 11.50 1.46 1.02
CA LYS A 454 12.73 0.65 1.07
C LYS A 454 12.39 -0.83 1.03
N THR A 455 13.11 -1.58 0.21
CA THR A 455 12.90 -3.02 -0.06
C THR A 455 13.47 -3.93 1.04
N GLU A 456 13.42 -3.48 2.29
CA GLU A 456 13.79 -4.26 3.48
C GLU A 456 13.05 -3.70 4.71
N ASP A 457 12.74 -4.53 5.71
CA ASP A 457 11.98 -4.14 6.89
C ASP A 457 12.71 -3.13 7.79
N ASN A 458 13.99 -3.35 8.05
CA ASN A 458 14.84 -2.52 8.90
C ASN A 458 15.97 -1.99 8.04
N ALA A 459 15.62 -1.24 7.01
CA ALA A 459 16.60 -0.65 6.11
C ALA A 459 17.51 0.34 6.88
N ILE A 460 18.82 0.20 6.69
CA ILE A 460 19.86 0.94 7.40
C ILE A 460 20.64 1.77 6.41
N ILE A 461 20.86 3.04 6.75
CA ILE A 461 21.77 3.92 6.01
C ILE A 461 23.11 4.05 6.74
N ASN A 462 24.17 4.28 5.98
CA ASN A 462 25.44 4.75 6.53
C ASN A 462 25.76 6.15 5.98
N THR A 463 25.95 7.11 6.89
CA THR A 463 26.20 8.52 6.51
C THR A 463 27.68 8.79 6.22
N MET A 464 27.97 9.70 5.31
CA MET A 464 29.31 10.16 4.96
C MET A 464 29.66 11.49 5.64
N ALA A 465 28.67 12.31 6.01
CA ALA A 465 28.89 13.55 6.75
C ALA A 465 28.05 13.62 8.02
N GLY A 466 28.52 14.39 9.01
CA GLY A 466 27.83 14.57 10.29
C GLY A 466 28.28 13.60 11.39
N ARG A 467 27.57 13.64 12.52
CA ARG A 467 27.93 13.00 13.78
C ARG A 467 28.00 11.47 13.71
N THR A 468 27.19 10.88 12.85
CA THR A 468 27.02 9.43 12.65
C THR A 468 27.80 8.93 11.43
N SER A 469 28.72 9.74 10.89
CA SER A 469 29.38 9.42 9.63
C SER A 469 30.47 8.36 9.75
N VAL A 470 30.69 7.61 8.67
CA VAL A 470 31.83 6.71 8.50
C VAL A 470 33.16 7.46 8.70
N LEU A 471 33.26 8.72 8.26
CA LEU A 471 34.45 9.55 8.46
C LEU A 471 34.76 9.77 9.94
N ARG A 472 33.74 9.95 10.79
CA ARG A 472 33.94 10.07 12.24
C ARG A 472 34.41 8.77 12.89
N ALA A 473 34.01 7.62 12.35
CA ALA A 473 34.38 6.30 12.85
C ALA A 473 35.83 5.92 12.52
N LEU A 474 36.43 6.50 11.48
CA LEU A 474 37.81 6.24 11.09
C LEU A 474 38.83 6.97 11.99
N PRO A 475 39.97 6.34 12.35
CA PRO A 475 41.06 7.03 13.04
C PRO A 475 41.61 8.21 12.22
N ASP A 476 41.99 9.30 12.90
CA ASP A 476 42.52 10.52 12.23
C ASP A 476 43.70 10.20 11.30
N VAL A 477 44.55 9.25 11.70
CA VAL A 477 45.72 8.82 10.91
C VAL A 477 45.33 8.07 9.63
N VAL A 478 44.22 7.35 9.63
CA VAL A 478 43.72 6.67 8.41
C VAL A 478 43.27 7.73 7.42
N LEU A 479 42.47 8.71 7.85
CA LEU A 479 42.02 9.81 7.00
C LEU A 479 43.21 10.64 6.47
N ALA A 480 44.17 10.97 7.35
CA ALA A 480 45.36 11.74 6.99
C ALA A 480 46.17 11.08 5.87
N ASN A 481 46.39 9.76 5.95
CA ASN A 481 47.14 9.03 4.93
C ASN A 481 46.30 8.75 3.68
N ALA A 482 45.04 8.31 3.85
CA ALA A 482 44.17 7.93 2.73
C ALA A 482 43.85 9.12 1.82
N TYR A 483 43.68 10.31 2.39
CA TYR A 483 43.35 11.53 1.65
C TYR A 483 44.50 12.53 1.58
N GLN A 484 45.73 12.12 1.94
CA GLN A 484 46.95 12.95 1.90
C GLN A 484 46.76 14.33 2.55
N MET A 485 46.19 14.36 3.76
CA MET A 485 45.86 15.59 4.49
C MET A 485 46.52 15.66 5.88
N GLY A 486 46.67 16.87 6.41
CA GLY A 486 47.17 17.07 7.78
C GLY A 486 46.19 16.54 8.84
N ARG A 487 46.70 16.20 10.04
CA ARG A 487 45.85 15.71 11.15
C ARG A 487 44.76 16.70 11.56
N GLU A 488 45.06 18.00 11.50
CA GLU A 488 44.07 19.05 11.79
C GLU A 488 42.95 19.07 10.73
N GLN A 489 43.29 18.94 9.45
CA GLN A 489 42.31 18.84 8.37
C GLN A 489 41.44 17.59 8.52
N ALA A 490 42.02 16.45 8.90
CA ALA A 490 41.27 15.22 9.20
C ALA A 490 40.28 15.42 10.36
N ARG A 491 40.69 16.12 11.43
CA ARG A 491 39.79 16.48 12.53
C ARG A 491 38.67 17.42 12.06
N ASN A 492 38.99 18.42 11.25
CA ASN A 492 37.98 19.33 10.69
C ASN A 492 36.98 18.58 9.81
N LEU A 493 37.43 17.63 8.98
CA LEU A 493 36.56 16.77 8.18
C LEU A 493 35.58 15.96 9.06
N LYS A 494 36.06 15.42 10.19
CA LYS A 494 35.24 14.69 11.15
C LYS A 494 34.27 15.59 11.91
N TYR A 495 34.70 16.77 12.34
CA TYR A 495 34.01 17.53 13.38
C TYR A 495 33.38 18.85 12.93
N ASN A 496 33.57 19.32 11.69
CA ASN A 496 32.95 20.57 11.21
C ASN A 496 31.42 20.50 11.11
N ARG A 497 30.86 19.30 10.91
CA ARG A 497 29.41 19.06 10.94
C ARG A 497 29.04 18.36 12.24
N GLN A 498 28.14 18.99 12.99
CA GLN A 498 27.71 18.51 14.31
C GLN A 498 26.31 17.89 14.25
N GLU A 499 25.51 18.21 13.23
CA GLU A 499 24.27 17.52 12.92
C GLU A 499 24.53 16.06 12.52
N THR A 500 23.48 15.23 12.55
CA THR A 500 23.56 13.81 12.21
C THR A 500 23.23 13.59 10.74
N VAL A 501 21.94 13.68 10.39
CA VAL A 501 21.41 13.31 9.07
C VAL A 501 20.83 14.51 8.32
N ALA A 502 20.00 15.32 8.98
CA ALA A 502 19.45 16.55 8.42
C ALA A 502 20.41 17.73 8.68
N LEU A 503 21.10 18.20 7.64
CA LEU A 503 22.18 19.17 7.73
C LEU A 503 21.71 20.57 7.33
N SER A 504 22.05 21.58 8.14
CA SER A 504 21.75 22.97 7.82
C SER A 504 22.66 23.50 6.72
N SER A 505 22.12 24.36 5.85
CA SER A 505 22.93 25.05 4.85
C SER A 505 23.88 26.03 5.56
N SER A 506 25.18 25.94 5.29
CA SER A 506 26.19 26.81 5.91
C SER A 506 26.07 28.30 5.52
N ARG A 507 25.12 28.66 4.64
CA ARG A 507 24.77 30.06 4.34
C ARG A 507 23.80 30.67 5.35
N SER A 508 23.12 29.89 6.19
CA SER A 508 22.20 30.42 7.21
C SER A 508 22.90 30.77 8.54
N SER A 509 24.07 30.19 8.81
CA SER A 509 24.84 30.45 10.05
C SER A 509 25.52 31.82 10.06
N SER A 510 25.65 32.50 8.91
CA SER A 510 26.18 33.88 8.87
C SER A 510 25.15 34.94 9.25
N GLN A 511 23.85 34.62 9.27
CA GLN A 511 22.77 35.58 9.58
C GLN A 511 22.22 35.49 11.02
N SER A 512 22.48 34.41 11.77
CA SER A 512 21.91 34.24 13.12
C SER A 512 22.80 34.72 14.28
N ARG A 513 23.98 35.29 14.02
CA ARG A 513 24.72 36.07 15.03
C ARG A 513 24.13 37.48 15.18
N ARG A 514 22.85 37.58 15.56
CA ARG A 514 22.31 38.78 16.19
C ARG A 514 22.16 38.50 17.69
N SER A 515 23.05 39.16 18.42
CA SER A 515 23.16 39.31 19.86
C SER A 515 21.83 39.26 20.62
N TRP A 516 21.64 38.20 21.42
CA TRP A 516 20.75 38.20 22.57
C TRP A 516 21.58 38.48 23.82
N TRP A 517 21.99 39.74 24.00
CA TRP A 517 22.44 40.27 25.29
C TRP A 517 22.10 41.75 25.34
N ALA A 518 21.02 42.09 26.04
CA ALA A 518 20.80 43.33 26.80
C ALA A 518 19.30 43.58 26.95
N ILE A 519 18.65 42.98 27.96
CA ILE A 519 17.72 43.67 28.86
C ILE A 519 17.81 42.95 30.21
N ALA A 520 18.47 43.59 31.17
CA ALA A 520 18.27 43.42 32.61
C ALA A 520 18.22 44.82 33.20
#